data_AF-A0A166ETS1-F1
#
_entry.id   AF-A0A166ETS1-F1
#
_cell.length_a   1.000
_cell.length_b   1.000
_cell.length_c   1.000
_cell.angle_alpha   90.00
_cell.angle_beta   90.00
_cell.angle_gamma   90.00
#
_symmetry.space_group_name_H-M   'P 1'
#
loop_
_entity.id
_entity.type
_entity.pdbx_description
1 polymer ?
#
loop_
_entity_poly.entity_id
_entity_poly.type
_entity_poly.pdbx_seq_one_letter_code
_entity_poly.pdbx_strand_id
1 'polypeptide(L)' 'NAFYNTVVKRNSFYVTSIFVTAFAFNIGFDVGVSRVWDNVNAGKQWKDIRDKYATPADEE' A
#
# COMPACT_ATOMS: atom_id res chain seq x y z
N ASN A 1 -15.57 -14.78 21.76
CA ASN A 1 -15.30 -16.20 21.46
C ASN A 1 -15.33 -16.58 19.97
N ALA A 2 -16.09 -15.90 19.09
CA ALA A 2 -16.15 -16.26 17.66
C ALA A 2 -14.80 -16.17 16.93
N PHE A 3 -14.13 -15.00 16.95
CA PHE A 3 -12.83 -14.78 16.30
C PHE A 3 -11.76 -15.81 16.72
N TYR A 4 -11.63 -16.06 18.03
CA TYR A 4 -10.69 -17.04 18.55
C TYR A 4 -11.00 -18.45 18.03
N ASN A 5 -12.27 -18.86 18.06
CA ASN A 5 -12.67 -20.21 17.62
C ASN A 5 -12.53 -20.42 16.10
N THR A 6 -12.71 -19.36 15.30
CA THR A 6 -12.70 -19.46 13.82
C THR A 6 -11.32 -19.24 13.21
N VAL A 7 -10.52 -18.32 13.75
CA VAL A 7 -9.25 -17.89 13.15
C VAL A 7 -8.05 -18.42 13.94
N VAL A 8 -8.09 -18.35 15.27
CA VAL A 8 -6.90 -18.54 16.13
C VAL A 8 -6.74 -19.98 16.63
N LYS A 9 -7.84 -20.65 16.97
CA LYS A 9 -7.83 -21.95 17.69
C LYS A 9 -7.33 -23.11 16.83
N ARG A 10 -7.48 -23.06 15.50
CA ARG A 10 -7.05 -24.13 14.58
C ARG A 10 -5.68 -23.78 13.99
N ASN A 11 -4.64 -24.51 14.40
CA ASN A 11 -3.26 -24.30 13.92
C ASN A 11 -3.12 -24.33 12.39
N SER A 12 -3.86 -25.22 11.70
CA SER A 12 -3.84 -25.31 10.23
C SER A 12 -4.41 -24.08 9.53
N PHE A 13 -5.32 -23.35 10.18
CA PHE A 13 -5.92 -22.14 9.65
C PHE A 13 -5.18 -20.87 10.11
N TYR A 14 -4.60 -20.91 11.30
CA TYR A 14 -3.94 -19.77 11.94
C TYR A 14 -2.85 -19.15 11.05
N VAL A 15 -1.83 -19.92 10.68
CA VAL A 15 -0.69 -19.41 9.88
C VAL A 15 -1.13 -18.96 8.49
N THR A 16 -2.01 -19.73 7.83
CA THR A 16 -2.56 -19.37 6.51
C THR A 16 -3.32 -18.05 6.55
N SER A 17 -4.14 -17.84 7.59
CA SER A 17 -4.90 -16.59 7.76
C SER A 17 -3.98 -15.38 7.93
N ILE A 18 -2.86 -15.55 8.64
CA ILE A 18 -1.84 -14.51 8.79
C ILE A 18 -1.23 -14.16 7.44
N PHE A 19 -0.83 -15.15 6.64
CA PHE A 19 -0.22 -14.86 5.33
C PHE A 19 -1.18 -14.19 4.36
N VAL A 20 -2.42 -14.67 4.26
CA VAL A 20 -3.45 -14.06 3.41
C VAL A 20 -3.69 -12.61 3.82
N THR A 21 -3.83 -12.37 5.13
CA THR A 21 -4.07 -11.03 5.65
C THR A 21 -2.86 -10.13 5.45
N ALA A 22 -1.64 -10.63 5.67
CA ALA A 22 -0.41 -9.87 5.48
C ALA A 22 -0.23 -9.43 4.02
N PHE A 23 -0.53 -10.31 3.05
CA PHE A 23 -0.47 -9.97 1.64
C PHE A 23 -1.52 -8.91 1.24
N ALA A 24 -2.77 -9.13 1.64
CA ALA A 24 -3.85 -8.17 1.38
C ALA A 24 -3.57 -6.81 2.04
N PHE A 25 -3.07 -6.83 3.28
CA PHE A 25 -2.69 -5.64 4.03
C PHE A 25 -1.54 -4.91 3.37
N ASN A 26 -0.50 -5.61 2.90
CA ASN A 26 0.65 -4.98 2.25
C ASN A 26 0.23 -4.13 1.04
N ILE A 27 -0.61 -4.67 0.16
CA ILE A 27 -1.13 -3.94 -1.01
C ILE A 27 -1.97 -2.73 -0.57
N GLY A 28 -2.93 -2.94 0.33
CA GLY A 28 -3.81 -1.87 0.78
C GLY A 28 -3.07 -0.75 1.53
N PHE A 29 -2.10 -1.13 2.35
CA PHE A 29 -1.28 -0.23 3.14
C PHE A 29 -0.34 0.59 2.26
N ASP A 30 0.37 -0.04 1.32
CA ASP A 30 1.26 0.65 0.38
C ASP A 30 0.53 1.74 -0.41
N VAL A 31 -0.61 1.38 -1.02
CA VAL A 31 -1.44 2.32 -1.77
C VAL A 31 -2.03 3.40 -0.85
N GLY A 32 -2.50 3.02 0.33
CA GLY A 32 -3.07 3.94 1.31
C GLY A 32 -2.08 4.98 1.78
N VAL A 33 -0.89 4.54 2.20
CA VAL A 33 0.19 5.42 2.67
C VAL A 33 0.72 6.28 1.53
N SER A 34 0.91 5.73 0.34
CA SER A 34 1.31 6.50 -0.85
C SER A 34 0.33 7.63 -1.13
N ARG A 35 -0.99 7.39 -1.06
CA ARG A 35 -2.00 8.46 -1.22
C ARG A 35 -1.94 9.51 -0.12
N VAL A 36 -1.73 9.10 1.13
CA VAL A 36 -1.57 10.05 2.24
C VAL A 36 -0.33 10.92 1.99
N TRP A 37 0.79 10.30 1.62
CA TRP A 37 2.02 11.00 1.29
C TRP A 37 1.83 11.99 0.14
N ASP A 38 1.12 11.57 -0.90
CA ASP A 38 0.84 12.38 -2.07
C ASP A 38 0.02 13.63 -1.74
N ASN A 39 -1.00 13.46 -0.90
CA ASN A 39 -1.85 14.57 -0.46
C ASN A 39 -1.08 15.56 0.43
N VAL A 40 -0.26 15.04 1.35
CA VAL A 40 0.54 15.88 2.26
C VAL A 40 1.62 16.66 1.50
N ASN A 41 2.17 16.08 0.43
CA ASN A 41 3.25 16.69 -0.36
C ASN A 41 2.78 17.20 -1.73
N ALA A 42 1.48 17.45 -1.89
CA ALA A 42 0.92 17.93 -3.13
C ALA A 42 1.60 19.23 -3.58
N GLY A 43 1.97 19.29 -4.87
CA GLY A 43 2.64 20.44 -5.47
C GLY A 43 4.15 20.55 -5.18
N LYS A 44 4.71 19.62 -4.40
CA LYS A 44 6.16 19.56 -4.11
C LYS A 44 6.83 18.34 -4.75
N GLN A 45 6.07 17.31 -5.07
CA GLN A 45 6.64 16.08 -5.61
C GLN A 45 7.10 16.28 -7.05
N TRP A 46 8.12 15.54 -7.45
CA TRP A 46 8.62 15.61 -8.83
C TRP A 46 7.50 15.40 -9.86
N LYS A 47 6.61 14.43 -9.63
CA LYS A 47 5.45 14.18 -10.49
C LYS A 47 4.49 15.37 -10.65
N ASP A 48 4.48 16.31 -9.70
CA ASP A 48 3.61 17.50 -9.70
C ASP A 48 4.29 18.71 -10.38
N ILE A 49 5.62 18.72 -10.50
CA ILE A 49 6.40 19.85 -11.01
C ILE A 49 7.23 19.51 -12.26
N ARG A 50 7.25 18.23 -12.67
CA ARG A 50 8.08 17.73 -13.76
C ARG A 50 7.78 18.45 -15.07
N ASP A 51 6.52 18.75 -15.33
CA ASP A 51 6.03 19.48 -16.51
C ASP A 51 6.74 20.83 -16.73
N LYS A 52 7.27 21.44 -15.67
CA LYS A 52 7.97 22.72 -15.74
C LYS A 52 9.44 22.60 -16.15
N TYR A 53 10.00 21.39 -16.11
CA TYR A 53 11.45 21.17 -16.21
C TYR A 53 11.85 20.07 -17.19
N ALA A 54 10.98 19.09 -17.44
CA ALA A 54 11.27 18.05 -18.44
C ALA A 54 11.21 18.67 -19.84
N THR A 55 12.30 18.48 -20.59
CA THR A 55 12.34 18.87 -22.01
C THR A 55 11.88 17.70 -22.88
N PRO A 56 11.43 17.94 -24.13
CA PRO A 56 10.96 16.87 -25.02
C PRO A 56 11.98 15.75 -25.29
N ALA A 57 13.27 15.99 -25.01
CA ALA A 57 14.34 15.00 -25.17
C ALA A 57 14.40 13.96 -24.03
N ASP A 58 13.76 14.23 -22.89
CA ASP A 58 13.71 13.33 -21.73
C ASP A 58 12.46 12.40 -21.77
N GLU A 59 11.77 12.35 -22.91
CA GLU A 59 10.55 11.58 -23.15
C GLU A 59 10.78 10.27 -23.95
N GLU A 60 12.02 9.97 -24.37
CA GLU A 60 12.43 8.68 -24.98
C GLU A 60 12.95 7.67 -23.95
#